data_AF-A0A351BEK1-F1
#
_entry.id   AF-A0A351BEK1-F1
#
_cell.length_a   1.000
_cell.length_b   1.000
_cell.length_c   1.000
_cell.angle_alpha   90.00
_cell.angle_beta   90.00
_cell.angle_gamma   90.00
#
_symmetry.space_group_name_H-M   'P 1'
#
loop_
_entity.id
_entity.type
_entity.pdbx_description
1 polymer ?
#
loop_
_entity_poly.entity_id
_entity_poly.type
_entity_poly.pdbx_seq_one_letter_code
_entity_poly.pdbx_strand_id
1 'polypeptide(L)'
;HKAMSEAAINAALRRMGYDTKTEITGHGFRAMARTILHEELQIQPEVIEHQLAHSVPDALGTAYNRTKFLKQRQAMMQQWADYLDKLKAGEA
;
A
#
# COMPACT_ATOMS: atom_id res chain seq x y z
N HIS A 1 13.19 -12.95 14.47
CA HIS A 1 13.53 -11.95 13.43
C HIS A 1 13.18 -10.57 13.95
N LYS A 2 14.09 -9.57 13.86
CA LYS A 2 13.78 -8.17 14.19
C LYS A 2 13.28 -7.49 12.92
N ALA A 3 12.14 -6.81 12.99
CA ALA A 3 11.63 -6.04 11.87
C ALA A 3 12.61 -4.92 11.50
N MET A 4 12.73 -4.63 10.20
CA MET A 4 13.54 -3.52 9.71
C MET A 4 13.02 -2.21 10.29
N SER A 5 13.92 -1.33 10.74
CA SER A 5 13.51 -0.02 11.26
C SER A 5 13.11 0.91 10.11
N GLU A 6 12.18 1.83 10.38
CA GLU A 6 11.79 2.87 9.42
C GLU A 6 12.99 3.72 8.96
N ALA A 7 13.96 3.93 9.87
CA ALA A 7 15.19 4.63 9.57
C ALA A 7 15.99 3.96 8.42
N ALA A 8 15.91 2.63 8.28
CA ALA A 8 16.57 1.91 7.20
C ALA A 8 15.93 2.21 5.83
N ILE A 9 14.59 2.25 5.74
CA ILE A 9 13.87 2.60 4.52
C ILE A 9 14.15 4.05 4.12
N ASN A 10 14.03 4.99 5.05
CA ASN A 10 14.32 6.39 4.78
C ASN A 10 15.81 6.60 4.41
N ALA A 11 16.73 5.82 4.98
CA ALA A 11 18.14 5.88 4.57
C ALA A 11 18.35 5.37 3.14
N ALA A 12 17.63 4.33 2.71
CA ALA A 12 17.67 3.87 1.33
C ALA A 12 17.13 4.92 0.35
N LEU A 13 16.01 5.57 0.67
CA LEU A 13 15.43 6.65 -0.15
C LEU A 13 16.42 7.82 -0.31
N ARG A 14 17.06 8.24 0.77
CA ARG A 14 18.11 9.27 0.72
C ARG A 14 19.29 8.88 -0.16
N ARG A 15 19.70 7.60 -0.16
CA ARG A 15 20.76 7.10 -1.06
C ARG A 15 20.36 7.08 -2.53
N MET A 16 19.07 6.98 -2.82
CA MET A 16 18.53 7.10 -4.17
C MET A 16 18.37 8.55 -4.64
N GLY A 17 18.68 9.53 -3.79
CA GLY A 17 18.62 10.95 -4.10
C GLY A 17 17.37 11.67 -3.60
N TYR A 18 16.45 10.98 -2.90
CA TYR A 18 15.23 11.60 -2.39
C TYR A 18 15.44 12.28 -1.02
N ASP A 19 14.95 13.51 -0.87
CA ASP A 19 14.85 14.17 0.43
C ASP A 19 13.62 13.66 1.19
N THR A 20 13.88 12.85 2.22
CA THR A 20 12.83 12.31 3.10
C THR A 20 12.15 13.34 4.01
N LYS A 21 12.54 14.61 3.96
CA LYS A 21 11.84 15.69 4.70
C LYS A 21 10.87 16.47 3.82
N THR A 22 11.19 16.63 2.54
CA THR A 22 10.48 17.54 1.63
C THR A 22 9.82 16.83 0.45
N GLU A 23 10.32 15.65 0.04
CA GLU A 23 9.82 14.92 -1.12
C GLU A 23 9.00 13.69 -0.73
N ILE A 24 9.64 12.64 -0.18
CA ILE A 24 8.93 11.37 0.10
C ILE A 24 9.57 10.58 1.24
N THR A 25 8.73 9.99 2.10
CA THR A 25 9.13 9.05 3.15
C THR A 25 8.57 7.65 2.87
N GLY A 26 9.04 6.64 3.61
CA GLY A 26 8.40 5.31 3.60
C GLY A 26 6.90 5.34 3.92
N HIS A 27 6.47 6.23 4.82
CA HIS A 27 5.05 6.46 5.11
C HIS A 27 4.33 7.14 3.95
N GLY A 28 4.97 8.11 3.29
CA GLY A 28 4.45 8.76 2.09
C GLY A 28 4.14 7.77 0.97
N PHE A 29 5.01 6.79 0.74
CA PHE A 29 4.74 5.70 -0.22
C PHE A 29 3.49 4.90 0.13
N ARG A 30 3.24 4.63 1.43
CA ARG A 30 2.05 3.90 1.87
C ARG A 30 0.76 4.68 1.59
N ALA A 31 0.77 5.97 1.90
CA ALA A 31 -0.37 6.85 1.62
C ALA A 31 -0.63 6.97 0.12
N MET A 32 0.42 7.18 -0.67
CA MET A 32 0.33 7.24 -2.14
C MET A 32 -0.24 5.95 -2.73
N ALA A 33 0.28 4.78 -2.33
CA ALA A 33 -0.22 3.49 -2.81
C ALA A 33 -1.70 3.28 -2.46
N ARG A 34 -2.12 3.69 -1.26
CA ARG A 34 -3.53 3.61 -0.83
C ARG A 34 -4.44 4.46 -1.72
N THR A 35 -4.01 5.67 -2.07
CA THR A 35 -4.77 6.55 -2.98
C THR A 35 -4.86 5.94 -4.37
N ILE A 36 -3.75 5.52 -4.98
CA ILE A 36 -3.75 4.95 -6.33
C ILE A 36 -4.58 3.66 -6.41
N LEU A 37 -4.44 2.76 -5.42
CA LEU A 37 -5.23 1.53 -5.36
C LEU A 37 -6.74 1.82 -5.33
N HIS A 38 -7.14 2.90 -4.66
CA HIS A 38 -8.55 3.28 -4.56
C HIS A 38 -9.04 4.04 -5.79
N GLU A 39 -8.32 5.06 -6.22
CA GLU A 39 -8.79 6.03 -7.24
C GLU A 39 -8.50 5.58 -8.66
N GLU A 40 -7.36 4.95 -8.93
CA GLU A 40 -6.99 4.52 -10.29
C GLU A 40 -7.37 3.07 -10.55
N LEU A 41 -7.12 2.20 -9.58
CA LEU A 41 -7.37 0.76 -9.71
C LEU A 41 -8.74 0.34 -9.18
N GLN A 42 -9.52 1.29 -8.63
CA GLN A 42 -10.91 1.08 -8.20
C GLN A 42 -11.08 -0.10 -7.24
N ILE A 43 -10.07 -0.35 -6.40
CA ILE A 43 -10.09 -1.44 -5.42
C ILE A 43 -10.90 -1.01 -4.19
N GLN A 44 -11.71 -1.94 -3.67
CA GLN A 44 -12.52 -1.71 -2.48
C GLN A 44 -11.64 -1.28 -1.28
N PRO A 45 -11.98 -0.19 -0.58
CA PRO A 45 -11.22 0.32 0.56
C PRO A 45 -10.93 -0.75 1.61
N GLU A 46 -11.89 -1.60 1.94
CA GLU A 46 -11.74 -2.63 2.98
C GLU A 46 -10.59 -3.59 2.64
N VAL A 47 -10.46 -3.97 1.37
CA VAL A 47 -9.37 -4.84 0.89
C VAL A 47 -8.02 -4.15 1.00
N ILE A 48 -7.95 -2.84 0.67
CA ILE A 48 -6.74 -2.03 0.78
C ILE A 48 -6.33 -1.89 2.25
N GLU A 49 -7.24 -1.51 3.13
CA GLU A 49 -6.95 -1.31 4.55
C GLU A 49 -6.49 -2.64 5.21
N HIS A 50 -7.08 -3.77 4.84
CA HIS A 50 -6.62 -5.10 5.25
C HIS A 50 -5.21 -5.45 4.75
N GLN A 51 -4.84 -5.04 3.53
CA GLN A 51 -3.48 -5.21 3.02
C GLN A 51 -2.47 -4.32 3.76
N LEU A 52 -2.89 -3.10 4.10
CA LEU A 52 -2.10 -2.15 4.86
C LEU A 52 -2.04 -2.48 6.36
N ALA A 53 -2.70 -3.56 6.80
CA ALA A 53 -2.81 -3.98 8.19
C ALA A 53 -3.35 -2.87 9.12
N HIS A 54 -4.17 -1.98 8.56
CA HIS A 54 -4.88 -0.98 9.33
C HIS A 54 -6.07 -1.63 10.05
N SER A 55 -6.41 -1.07 11.21
CA SER A 55 -7.65 -1.43 11.90
C SER A 55 -8.82 -0.84 11.15
N VAL A 56 -9.63 -1.69 10.53
CA VAL A 56 -10.88 -1.27 9.86
C VAL A 56 -11.97 -1.17 10.93
N PRO A 57 -12.62 -0.01 11.11
CA PRO A 57 -13.78 0.10 12.01
C PRO A 57 -14.88 -0.84 11.54
N ASP A 58 -15.39 -1.69 12.44
CA ASP A 58 -16.46 -2.62 12.12
C ASP A 58 -17.81 -1.91 12.23
N ALA A 59 -18.44 -1.60 11.10
CA ALA A 59 -19.78 -1.02 11.08
C ALA A 59 -20.86 -1.97 11.64
N LEU A 60 -20.56 -3.28 11.75
CA LEU A 60 -21.45 -4.34 12.24
C LEU A 60 -20.95 -5.01 13.53
N GLY A 61 -19.85 -4.53 14.12
CA GLY A 61 -19.21 -5.05 15.33
C GLY A 61 -18.31 -6.27 15.08
N THR A 62 -17.18 -6.34 15.79
CA THR A 62 -16.02 -7.27 15.67
C THR A 62 -16.35 -8.77 15.55
N ALA A 63 -17.61 -9.16 15.76
CA ALA A 63 -18.10 -10.52 15.60
C ALA A 63 -18.26 -10.93 14.11
N TYR A 64 -18.49 -10.00 13.19
CA TYR A 64 -18.85 -10.32 11.80
C TYR A 64 -17.74 -10.14 10.78
N ASN A 65 -16.74 -9.28 11.01
CA ASN A 65 -15.64 -9.10 10.04
C ASN A 65 -14.49 -10.10 10.22
N ARG A 66 -14.76 -11.40 10.00
CA ARG A 66 -13.72 -12.46 9.92
C ARG A 66 -13.07 -12.56 8.53
N THR A 67 -13.51 -11.75 7.57
CA THR A 67 -13.05 -11.82 6.20
C THR A 67 -11.63 -11.26 6.10
N LYS A 68 -10.67 -12.13 5.82
CA LYS A 68 -9.26 -11.75 5.57
C LYS A 68 -9.01 -11.24 4.14
N PHE A 69 -10.03 -11.33 3.28
CA PHE A 69 -9.99 -10.95 1.86
C PHE A 69 -8.79 -11.52 1.09
N LEU A 70 -8.28 -12.70 1.44
CA LEU A 70 -6.99 -13.19 0.91
C LEU A 70 -6.99 -13.30 -0.62
N LYS A 71 -8.08 -13.78 -1.22
CA LYS A 71 -8.21 -13.87 -2.68
C LYS A 71 -8.23 -12.49 -3.33
N GLN A 72 -8.99 -11.55 -2.78
CA GLN A 72 -9.09 -10.18 -3.28
C GLN A 72 -7.76 -9.44 -3.11
N ARG A 73 -7.06 -9.62 -1.98
CA ARG A 73 -5.75 -9.03 -1.71
C ARG A 73 -4.70 -9.57 -2.68
N GLN A 74 -4.73 -10.87 -2.98
CA GLN A 74 -3.85 -11.46 -3.99
C GLN A 74 -4.12 -10.85 -5.37
N ALA A 75 -5.38 -10.77 -5.80
CA ALA A 75 -5.76 -10.16 -7.07
C ALA A 75 -5.37 -8.67 -7.14
N MET A 76 -5.58 -7.93 -6.06
CA MET A 76 -5.17 -6.53 -5.92
C MET A 76 -3.67 -6.35 -6.10
N MET A 77 -2.85 -7.19 -5.45
CA MET A 77 -1.40 -7.10 -5.58
C MET A 77 -0.91 -7.46 -6.99
N GLN A 78 -1.63 -8.32 -7.72
CA GLN A 78 -1.34 -8.55 -9.13
C GLN A 78 -1.65 -7.32 -9.98
N GLN A 79 -2.84 -6.72 -9.82
CA GLN A 79 -3.20 -5.50 -10.55
C GLN A 79 -2.24 -4.34 -10.24
N TRP A 80 -1.80 -4.23 -8.99
CA TRP A 80 -0.78 -3.27 -8.59
C TRP A 80 0.55 -3.50 -9.32
N ALA A 81 1.01 -4.75 -9.41
CA ALA A 81 2.23 -5.08 -10.15
C ALA A 81 2.09 -4.73 -11.64
N ASP A 82 0.96 -5.11 -12.26
CA ASP A 82 0.69 -4.83 -13.67
C ASP A 82 0.65 -3.31 -13.94
N TYR A 83 0.09 -2.51 -13.02
CA TYR A 83 0.09 -1.04 -13.09
C TYR A 83 1.50 -0.46 -13.04
N LEU A 84 2.35 -0.95 -12.13
CA LEU A 84 3.74 -0.50 -12.04
C LEU A 84 4.55 -0.88 -13.29
N ASP A 85 4.30 -2.05 -13.88
CA ASP A 85 4.95 -2.45 -15.12
C ASP A 85 4.55 -1.55 -16.30
N LYS A 86 3.28 -1.15 -16.39
CA LYS A 86 2.81 -0.15 -17.37
C LYS A 86 3.49 1.20 -17.19
N LEU A 87 3.56 1.71 -15.94
CA LEU A 87 4.28 2.96 -15.65
C LEU A 87 5.74 2.89 -16.09
N LYS A 88 6.40 1.77 -15.82
CA LYS A 88 7.79 1.54 -16.22
C LYS A 88 7.96 1.49 -17.75
N ALA A 89 6.98 0.94 -18.47
CA ALA A 89 6.95 0.92 -19.92
C ALA A 89 6.55 2.28 -20.54
N GLY A 90 6.03 3.22 -19.75
CA GLY A 90 5.51 4.51 -20.25
C GLY A 90 4.10 4.40 -20.85
N GLU A 91 3.33 3.41 -20.42
CA GLU A 91 2.01 3.04 -20.96
C GLU A 91 0.84 3.43 -20.03
N ALA A 92 1.13 4.20 -18.97
CA ALA A 92 0.14 4.60 -17.96
C ALA A 92 -0.51 5.96 -18.29
#